data_AF-A0A1M5YMF2-F1
#
_entry.id   AF-A0A1M5YMF2-F1
#
_cell.length_a   1.000
_cell.length_b   1.000
_cell.length_c   1.000
_cell.angle_alpha   90.00
_cell.angle_beta   90.00
_cell.angle_gamma   90.00
#
_symmetry.space_group_name_H-M   'P 1'
#
loop_
_entity.id
_entity.type
_entity.pdbx_description
1 polymer ?
#
loop_
_entity_poly.entity_id
_entity_poly.type
_entity_poly.pdbx_seq_one_letter_code
_entity_poly.pdbx_strand_id
1 'polypeptide(L)' 'MPILCTMVYISFALIDLIPIVRNKRWKVLAVYAVLILASYTFSMLTEQGIQLPSPAGPLKDLVTSIVGIPKTS' A
#
# COMPACT_ATOMS: atom_id res chain seq x y z
N MET A 1 0.76 -16.07 11.93
CA MET A 1 0.75 -15.35 10.64
C MET A 1 1.73 -14.19 10.54
N PRO A 2 1.94 -13.31 11.56
CA PRO A 2 2.72 -12.09 11.35
C PRO A 2 4.17 -12.33 10.93
N ILE A 3 4.84 -13.32 11.53
CA ILE A 3 6.24 -13.64 11.27
C ILE A 3 6.48 -13.99 9.79
N LEU A 4 5.56 -14.74 9.18
CA LEU A 4 5.65 -15.12 7.77
C LEU A 4 5.43 -13.90 6.86
N CYS A 5 4.45 -13.06 7.20
CA CYS A 5 4.20 -11.80 6.51
C CYS A 5 5.43 -10.89 6.56
N THR A 6 6.07 -10.76 7.73
CA THR A 6 7.28 -9.94 7.89
C THR A 6 8.45 -10.49 7.04
N MET A 7 8.64 -11.81 6.97
CA MET A 7 9.69 -12.40 6.11
C MET A 7 9.45 -12.13 4.62
N VAL A 8 8.19 -12.19 4.15
CA VAL A 8 7.84 -11.86 2.76
C VAL A 8 8.13 -10.40 2.45
N TYR A 9 7.72 -9.49 3.34
CA TYR A 9 8.00 -8.05 3.18
C TYR A 9 9.49 -7.74 3.14
N ILE A 10 10.30 -8.39 3.99
CA ILE A 10 11.77 -8.23 3.97
C ILE A 10 12.34 -8.72 2.64
N SER A 11 11.86 -9.87 2.13
CA SER A 11 12.33 -10.42 0.85
C SER A 11 12.00 -9.49 -0.32
N PHE A 12 10.77 -8.96 -0.36
CA PHE A 12 10.35 -7.97 -1.36
C PHE A 12 11.17 -6.69 -1.27
N ALA A 13 11.33 -6.16 -0.05
CA ALA A 13 12.14 -4.98 0.20
C ALA A 13 13.57 -5.19 -0.30
N LEU A 14 14.21 -6.34 -0.02
CA LEU A 14 15.56 -6.59 -0.52
C LEU A 14 15.63 -6.65 -2.05
N ILE A 15 14.70 -7.36 -2.70
CA ILE A 15 14.68 -7.51 -4.17
C ILE A 15 14.48 -6.17 -4.87
N ASP A 16 13.59 -5.31 -4.37
CA ASP A 16 13.29 -4.02 -4.99
C ASP A 16 14.24 -2.89 -4.54
N LEU A 17 14.69 -2.91 -3.28
CA LEU A 17 15.55 -1.85 -2.75
C LEU A 17 16.95 -1.90 -3.37
N ILE A 18 17.50 -3.09 -3.62
CA ILE A 18 18.80 -3.27 -4.28
C ILE A 18 18.88 -2.52 -5.62
N PRO A 19 17.99 -2.72 -6.61
CA PRO A 19 18.02 -1.99 -7.87
C PRO A 19 17.69 -0.50 -7.71
N ILE A 20 16.83 -0.11 -6.75
CA ILE A 20 16.50 1.31 -6.50
C ILE A 20 17.72 2.08 -5.98
N VAL A 21 18.43 1.52 -5.00
CA VAL A 21 19.66 2.10 -4.44
C VAL A 21 20.77 2.12 -5.48
N ARG A 22 20.94 1.01 -6.23
CA ARG A 22 21.95 0.92 -7.30
C ARG A 22 21.74 1.97 -8.40
N ASN A 23 20.49 2.27 -8.74
CA ASN A 23 20.16 3.31 -9.72
C ASN A 23 20.12 4.73 -9.11
N LYS A 24 20.49 4.91 -7.82
CA LYS A 24 20.45 6.18 -7.07
C LYS A 24 19.10 6.91 -7.18
N ARG A 25 18.01 6.17 -7.31
CA ARG A 25 16.66 6.76 -7.45
C ARG A 25 16.06 7.07 -6.08
N TRP A 26 16.66 8.02 -5.36
CA TRP A 26 16.28 8.39 -3.98
C TRP A 26 14.81 8.80 -3.82
N LYS A 27 14.24 9.49 -4.82
CA LYS A 27 12.81 9.85 -4.83
C LYS A 27 11.91 8.62 -4.87
N VAL A 28 12.30 7.61 -5.66
CA VAL A 28 11.56 6.34 -5.75
C VAL A 28 11.72 5.53 -4.48
N LEU A 29 12.91 5.54 -3.88
CA LEU A 29 13.16 4.91 -2.60
C LEU A 29 12.25 5.47 -1.50
N ALA A 30 12.09 6.80 -1.44
CA ALA A 30 11.19 7.44 -0.48
C ALA A 30 9.74 7.01 -0.69
N VAL A 31 9.23 7.04 -1.92
CA VAL A 31 7.86 6.61 -2.25
C VAL A 31 7.66 5.12 -1.93
N TYR A 32 8.63 4.28 -2.30
CA TYR A 32 8.61 2.85 -2.01
C TYR A 32 8.58 2.56 -0.51
N ALA A 33 9.43 3.23 0.27
CA ALA A 33 9.48 3.07 1.72
C ALA A 33 8.16 3.48 2.39
N VAL A 34 7.57 4.60 1.96
CA VAL A 34 6.26 5.04 2.48
C VAL A 34 5.16 4.03 2.14
N LEU A 35 5.13 3.51 0.91
CA LEU A 35 4.16 2.51 0.48
C LEU A 35 4.28 1.20 1.25
N ILE A 36 5.50 0.67 1.38
CA ILE A 36 5.74 -0.57 2.13
C ILE A 36 5.36 -0.38 3.60
N LEU A 37 5.74 0.75 4.20
CA LEU A 37 5.44 1.02 5.60
C LEU A 37 3.94 1.10 5.82
N ALA A 38 3.22 1.85 4.98
CA ALA A 38 1.77 1.95 5.05
C ALA A 38 1.10 0.57 4.89
N SER A 39 1.55 -0.23 3.92
CA SER A 39 0.99 -1.56 3.68
C SER A 39 1.25 -2.52 4.84
N TYR A 40 2.45 -2.50 5.42
CA TYR A 40 2.79 -3.29 6.61
C TYR A 40 1.96 -2.86 7.83
N THR A 41 1.80 -1.56 8.05
CA THR A 41 0.94 -1.01 9.10
C THR A 41 -0.50 -1.50 8.93
N PHE A 42 -1.08 -1.40 7.73
CA PHE A 42 -2.44 -1.90 7.46
C PHE A 42 -2.57 -3.41 7.70
N SER A 43 -1.57 -4.19 7.30
CA SER A 43 -1.54 -5.64 7.59
C SER A 43 -1.58 -5.91 9.10
N MET A 44 -0.79 -5.18 9.89
CA MET A 44 -0.77 -5.28 11.35
C MET A 44 -2.10 -4.85 12.00
N LEU A 45 -2.68 -3.73 11.56
CA LEU A 45 -4.00 -3.27 12.01
C LEU A 45 -5.08 -4.34 11.76
N THR A 46 -5.03 -4.98 10.59
CA THR A 46 -5.98 -6.04 10.22
C THR A 46 -5.83 -7.27 11.11
N GLU A 47 -4.59 -7.67 11.42
CA GLU A 47 -4.34 -8.79 12.35
C GLU A 47 -4.82 -8.49 13.78
N GLN A 48 -4.85 -7.22 14.19
CA GLN A 48 -5.43 -6.79 15.47
C GLN A 48 -6.97 -6.75 15.46
N GLY A 49 -7.61 -7.17 14.37
CA GLY A 49 -9.07 -7.17 14.22
C GLY A 49 -9.66 -5.80 13.90
N ILE A 50 -8.82 -4.81 13.60
CA ILE A 50 -9.28 -3.49 13.17
C ILE A 50 -9.73 -3.63 11.71
N GLN A 51 -11.05 -3.61 11.52
CA GLN A 51 -11.65 -3.61 10.19
C GLN A 51 -11.28 -2.30 9.49
N LEU A 52 -10.36 -2.37 8.54
CA LEU A 52 -10.04 -1.23 7.70
C LEU A 52 -11.29 -0.82 6.93
N PRO A 53 -11.73 0.44 7.04
CA PRO A 53 -12.87 0.91 6.26
C PRO A 53 -12.54 0.74 4.78
N SER A 54 -13.41 0.02 4.08
CA SER A 54 -13.18 -0.27 2.66
C SER A 54 -13.06 1.05 1.90
N PRO A 55 -11.96 1.27 1.15
CA PRO A 55 -11.82 2.45 0.33
C PRO A 55 -12.83 2.47 -0.83
N ALA A 56 -13.61 1.40 -1.05
CA ALA A 56 -14.58 1.29 -2.13
C ALA A 56 -15.58 2.47 -2.19
N GLY A 57 -16.01 3.00 -1.04
CA GLY A 57 -16.89 4.19 -1.01
C GLY A 57 -16.18 5.43 -1.59
N PRO A 58 -15.07 5.88 -0.97
CA PRO A 58 -14.26 6.98 -1.49
C PRO A 58 -13.76 6.77 -2.93
N LEU A 59 -13.37 5.55 -3.30
CA LEU A 59 -12.90 5.22 -4.65
C LEU A 59 -14.03 5.33 -5.67
N LYS A 60 -15.24 4.86 -5.32
CA LYS A 60 -16.43 5.00 -6.16
C LYS A 60 -16.74 6.47 -6.38
N ASP A 61 -16.70 7.29 -5.33
CA ASP A 61 -16.93 8.74 -5.42
C ASP A 61 -15.87 9.43 -6.29
N LEU A 62 -14.59 9.05 -6.16
CA LEU A 62 -13.49 9.58 -6.97
C LEU A 62 -13.65 9.20 -8.45
N VAL A 63 -13.98 7.94 -8.75
CA VAL A 63 -14.21 7.45 -10.11
C VAL A 63 -15.44 8.11 -10.72
N THR A 64 -16.55 8.26 -9.98
CA THR A 64 -17.72 8.99 -10.48
C THR A 64 -17.43 10.46 -10.74
N SER A 65 -16.55 11.10 -9.97
CA SER A 65 -16.12 12.48 -10.19
C SER A 65 -15.26 12.63 -11.44
N ILE A 66 -14.36 11.68 -11.70
CA ILE A 66 -13.46 11.70 -12.87
C ILE A 66 -14.20 11.29 -14.16
N VAL A 67 -15.05 10.26 -14.08
CA VAL A 67 -15.76 9.68 -15.23
C VAL A 67 -17.10 10.38 -15.48
N GLY A 68 -17.57 11.25 -14.57
CA GLY A 68 -18.79 12.03 -14.72
C GLY A 68 -20.09 11.20 -14.66
N ILE A 69 -20.01 9.97 -14.15
CA ILE A 69 -21.19 9.09 -14.05
C ILE A 69 -22.00 9.51 -12.82
N PRO A 70 -23.29 9.87 -12.97
CA PRO A 70 -24.12 10.30 -11.85
C PRO A 70 -24.28 9.18 -10.83
N LYS A 71 -24.27 9.56 -9.54
CA LYS A 71 -24.41 8.67 -8.39
C LYS A 71 -25.79 7.99 -8.45
N THR A 72 -25.88 6.78 -8.99
CA THR A 72 -27.10 5.98 -8.90
C THR A 72 -27.18 5.44 -7.48
N SER A 73 -28.18 5.96 -6.76
CA SER A 73 -28.52 5.69 -5.37
C SER A 73 -28.76 4.22 -5.07
#